data_AF-A0A3B1DBZ5-F1
#
_entry.id   AF-A0A3B1DBZ5-F1
#
_cell.length_a   1.000
_cell.length_b   1.000
_cell.length_c   1.000
_cell.angle_alpha   90.00
_cell.angle_beta   90.00
_cell.angle_gamma   90.00
#
_symmetry.space_group_name_H-M   'P 1'
#
loop_
_entity.id
_entity.type
_entity.pdbx_description
1 polymer ?
#
loop_
_entity_poly.entity_id
_entity_poly.type
_entity_poly.pdbx_seq_one_letter_code
_entity_poly.pdbx_strand_id
1 'polypeptide(L)'
;MSNISKEISIVTGSRLHWGLLTAENKTGSSFGGVGVMIEQPSVHLSIRPCRQDIVSATDIICSRVASFVTTYRANCPDDLQPPPCQIVIHETIPSHRGLGSGTQLAMAIAHGLALSGDAPFAHDAKELAKRIGRGARSAIGIHGFLSGGLIYDAGKKQKEEISSIAATHPFPHAWRFLLVTPKDEIGLSG
;
A
#
# COMPACT_ATOMS: atom_id res chain seq x y z
N MET A 1 33.46 -13.52 2.90
CA MET A 1 32.58 -13.35 4.06
C MET A 1 31.16 -13.38 3.55
N SER A 2 30.37 -14.38 3.96
CA SER A 2 28.96 -14.51 3.57
C SER A 2 28.20 -13.31 4.12
N ASN A 3 27.78 -12.40 3.24
CA ASN A 3 26.88 -11.33 3.63
C ASN A 3 25.53 -12.00 3.89
N ILE A 4 25.21 -12.26 5.16
CA ILE A 4 23.92 -12.81 5.56
C ILE A 4 22.89 -11.77 5.14
N SER A 5 22.12 -12.07 4.07
CA SER A 5 21.12 -11.15 3.56
C SER A 5 20.07 -10.93 4.66
N LYS A 6 19.98 -9.69 5.14
CA LYS A 6 19.08 -9.31 6.23
C LYS A 6 17.64 -9.50 5.77
N GLU A 7 16.84 -10.22 6.56
CA GLU A 7 15.40 -10.29 6.34
C GLU A 7 14.73 -8.99 6.80
N ILE A 8 13.83 -8.47 5.98
CA ILE A 8 13.02 -7.27 6.22
C ILE A 8 11.59 -7.73 6.50
N SER A 9 11.09 -7.48 7.71
CA SER A 9 9.69 -7.72 8.08
C SER A 9 8.90 -6.42 7.98
N ILE A 10 7.76 -6.46 7.29
CA ILE A 10 6.86 -5.32 7.11
C ILE A 10 5.48 -5.69 7.65
N VAL A 11 4.98 -4.84 8.54
CA VAL A 11 3.61 -4.87 9.03
C VAL A 11 2.95 -3.55 8.68
N THR A 12 1.78 -3.60 8.05
CA THR A 12 0.96 -2.41 7.81
C THR A 12 -0.51 -2.69 8.06
N GLY A 13 -1.21 -1.68 8.56
CA GLY A 13 -2.62 -1.78 8.92
C GLY A 13 -3.57 -1.66 7.72
N SER A 14 -4.86 -1.66 8.03
CA SER A 14 -5.93 -1.35 7.08
C SER A 14 -6.23 0.14 7.02
N ARG A 15 -7.09 0.51 6.06
CA ARG A 15 -7.60 1.88 5.92
C ARG A 15 -9.12 1.87 5.87
N LEU A 16 -9.76 2.65 6.73
CA LEU A 16 -11.17 2.99 6.63
C LEU A 16 -11.33 4.28 5.81
N HIS A 17 -12.36 4.35 4.98
CA HIS A 17 -12.64 5.51 4.12
C HIS A 17 -14.11 5.88 4.21
N TRP A 18 -14.40 7.16 4.44
CA TRP A 18 -15.76 7.68 4.59
C TRP A 18 -16.34 8.23 3.27
N GLY A 19 -16.14 7.49 2.18
CA GLY A 19 -16.61 7.88 0.86
C GLY A 19 -15.79 8.98 0.19
N LEU A 20 -15.92 9.07 -1.14
CA LEU A 20 -15.24 10.05 -1.96
C LEU A 20 -15.98 11.38 -1.92
N LEU A 21 -15.25 12.50 -1.86
CA LEU A 21 -15.87 13.82 -1.86
C LEU A 21 -16.52 14.17 -3.20
N THR A 22 -15.87 13.83 -4.32
CA THR A 22 -16.41 14.05 -5.66
C THR A 22 -16.20 12.84 -6.56
N ALA A 23 -17.08 12.69 -7.56
CA ALA A 23 -16.85 11.79 -8.69
C ALA A 23 -15.91 12.45 -9.72
N GLU A 24 -15.41 11.68 -10.68
CA GLU A 24 -14.49 12.17 -11.71
C GLU A 24 -15.00 13.44 -12.43
N ASN A 25 -14.12 14.43 -12.55
CA ASN A 25 -14.19 15.57 -13.48
C ASN A 25 -15.36 16.55 -13.35
N LYS A 26 -15.95 16.73 -12.16
CA LYS A 26 -17.05 17.71 -12.00
C LYS A 26 -16.64 19.12 -11.56
N THR A 27 -15.52 19.32 -10.86
CA THR A 27 -15.24 20.60 -10.15
C THR A 27 -13.77 21.07 -10.19
N GLY A 28 -12.98 20.64 -11.17
CA GLY A 28 -11.53 20.99 -11.27
C GLY A 28 -10.61 20.16 -10.37
N SER A 29 -11.19 19.40 -9.43
CA SER A 29 -10.56 18.33 -8.66
C SER A 29 -11.47 17.09 -8.68
N SER A 30 -10.86 15.91 -8.75
CA SER A 30 -11.56 14.62 -8.75
C SER A 30 -11.26 13.86 -7.46
N PHE A 31 -12.23 13.08 -6.98
CA PHE A 31 -12.06 12.22 -5.80
C PHE A 31 -11.87 13.01 -4.50
N GLY A 32 -10.87 12.66 -3.70
CA GLY A 32 -10.70 13.15 -2.34
C GLY A 32 -11.57 12.39 -1.35
N GLY A 33 -11.33 12.60 -0.07
CA GLY A 33 -12.02 11.84 0.97
C GLY A 33 -11.37 11.99 2.33
N VAL A 34 -12.07 11.50 3.35
CA VAL A 34 -11.53 11.37 4.70
C VAL A 34 -11.41 9.89 5.03
N GLY A 35 -10.34 9.52 5.73
CA GLY A 35 -10.09 8.14 6.10
C GLY A 35 -9.07 8.05 7.23
N VAL A 36 -9.03 6.89 7.86
CA VAL A 36 -8.14 6.63 9.00
C VAL A 36 -7.44 5.30 8.80
N MET A 37 -6.18 5.25 9.20
CA MET A 37 -5.42 4.00 9.27
C MET A 37 -5.75 3.27 10.57
N ILE A 38 -6.00 1.98 10.49
CA ILE A 38 -6.28 1.12 11.65
C ILE A 38 -5.31 -0.06 11.66
N GLU A 39 -4.93 -0.52 12.85
CA GLU A 39 -3.90 -1.57 12.99
C GLU A 39 -4.35 -2.91 12.43
N GLN A 40 -5.63 -3.27 12.59
CA GLN A 40 -6.16 -4.56 12.20
C GLN A 40 -7.46 -4.45 11.39
N PRO A 41 -7.69 -5.36 10.42
CA PRO A 41 -6.76 -6.41 9.96
C PRO A 41 -5.52 -5.82 9.26
N SER A 42 -4.44 -6.59 9.19
CA SER A 42 -3.11 -6.16 8.73
C SER A 42 -2.61 -6.93 7.52
N VAL A 43 -1.59 -6.38 6.86
CA VAL A 43 -0.66 -7.13 6.02
C VAL A 43 0.60 -7.37 6.84
N HIS A 44 1.07 -8.61 6.86
CA HIS A 44 2.38 -8.98 7.40
C HIS A 44 3.14 -9.79 6.37
N LEU A 45 4.35 -9.35 6.02
CA LEU A 45 5.22 -10.05 5.08
C LEU A 45 6.69 -9.94 5.48
N SER A 46 7.48 -10.92 5.04
CA SER A 46 8.94 -10.91 5.09
C SER A 46 9.52 -10.87 3.68
N ILE A 47 10.57 -10.07 3.47
CA ILE A 47 11.36 -10.03 2.23
C ILE A 47 12.82 -10.25 2.56
N ARG A 48 13.50 -11.12 1.81
CA ARG A 48 14.95 -11.31 1.90
C ARG A 48 15.56 -11.51 0.51
N PRO A 49 16.74 -10.92 0.22
CA PRO A 49 17.48 -11.22 -1.00
C PRO A 49 17.75 -12.73 -1.15
N CYS A 50 17.59 -13.24 -2.37
CA CYS A 50 17.91 -14.63 -2.72
C CYS A 50 18.31 -14.75 -4.20
N ARG A 51 18.40 -15.98 -4.74
CA ARG A 51 18.94 -16.21 -6.09
C ARG A 51 17.97 -15.91 -7.24
N GLN A 52 16.66 -15.97 -6.98
CA GLN A 52 15.60 -15.74 -7.96
C GLN A 52 14.34 -15.26 -7.23
N ASP A 53 13.46 -14.51 -7.88
CA ASP A 53 12.21 -14.08 -7.22
C ASP A 53 11.35 -15.30 -6.84
N ILE A 54 10.99 -15.42 -5.56
CA ILE A 54 10.16 -16.51 -5.02
C ILE A 54 9.08 -15.90 -4.16
N VAL A 55 7.82 -16.29 -4.35
CA VAL A 55 6.71 -15.88 -3.51
C VAL A 55 6.14 -17.10 -2.79
N SER A 56 5.95 -17.00 -1.48
CA SER A 56 5.33 -18.03 -0.64
C SER A 56 4.04 -17.46 -0.03
N ALA A 57 2.90 -17.84 -0.60
CA ALA A 57 1.54 -17.48 -0.18
C ALA A 57 0.52 -18.46 -0.80
N THR A 58 -0.78 -18.19 -0.65
CA THR A 58 -1.82 -18.88 -1.46
C THR A 58 -1.71 -18.48 -2.93
N ASP A 59 -2.18 -19.34 -3.85
CA ASP A 59 -2.03 -19.11 -5.31
C ASP A 59 -2.53 -17.74 -5.77
N ILE A 60 -3.71 -17.33 -5.29
CA ILE A 60 -4.31 -16.03 -5.62
C ILE A 60 -3.43 -14.86 -5.17
N ILE A 61 -2.82 -14.98 -3.98
CA ILE A 61 -1.91 -13.96 -3.45
C ILE A 61 -0.57 -14.01 -4.19
N CYS A 62 -0.05 -15.18 -4.54
CA CYS A 62 1.16 -15.35 -5.32
C CYS A 62 1.08 -14.62 -6.66
N SER A 63 0.00 -14.82 -7.43
CA SER A 63 -0.18 -14.12 -8.72
C SER A 63 -0.23 -12.59 -8.55
N ARG A 64 -0.90 -12.13 -7.49
CA ARG A 64 -1.01 -10.69 -7.20
C ARG A 64 0.33 -10.07 -6.80
N VAL A 65 1.08 -10.74 -5.92
CA VAL A 65 2.42 -10.28 -5.50
C VAL A 65 3.39 -10.31 -6.67
N ALA A 66 3.37 -11.35 -7.51
CA ALA A 66 4.20 -11.41 -8.71
C ALA A 66 3.92 -10.23 -9.65
N SER A 67 2.64 -9.90 -9.88
CA SER A 67 2.26 -8.72 -10.66
C SER A 67 2.82 -7.42 -10.04
N PHE A 68 2.77 -7.27 -8.72
CA PHE A 68 3.36 -6.11 -8.04
C PHE A 68 4.87 -6.04 -8.19
N VAL A 69 5.59 -7.16 -8.05
CA VAL A 69 7.04 -7.21 -8.28
C VAL A 69 7.37 -6.80 -9.72
N THR A 70 6.64 -7.33 -10.71
CA THR A 70 6.84 -6.96 -12.12
C THR A 70 6.57 -5.47 -12.36
N THR A 71 5.46 -4.93 -11.85
CA THR A 71 5.13 -3.51 -11.99
C THR A 71 6.18 -2.62 -11.32
N TYR A 72 6.64 -2.97 -10.11
CA TYR A 72 7.70 -2.23 -9.42
C TYR A 72 8.97 -2.18 -10.27
N ARG A 73 9.46 -3.33 -10.73
CA ARG A 73 10.69 -3.43 -11.53
C ARG A 73 10.58 -2.65 -12.84
N ALA A 74 9.45 -2.79 -13.55
CA ALA A 74 9.21 -2.08 -14.81
C ALA A 74 9.22 -0.55 -14.65
N ASN A 75 8.81 -0.06 -13.49
CA ASN A 75 8.78 1.37 -13.17
C ASN A 75 9.99 1.83 -12.35
N CYS A 76 11.00 0.98 -12.12
CA CYS A 76 12.18 1.33 -11.33
C CYS A 76 13.39 1.49 -12.27
N PRO A 77 14.20 2.55 -12.12
CA PRO A 77 15.45 2.69 -12.85
C PRO A 77 16.36 1.48 -12.66
N ASP A 78 17.11 1.11 -13.71
CA ASP A 78 17.98 -0.07 -13.73
C ASP A 78 19.03 -0.06 -12.60
N ASP A 79 19.57 1.11 -12.28
CA ASP A 79 20.56 1.34 -11.21
C ASP A 79 19.96 1.27 -9.80
N LEU A 80 18.63 1.29 -9.68
CA LEU A 80 17.89 1.21 -8.41
C LEU A 80 17.04 -0.06 -8.32
N GLN A 81 17.21 -1.01 -9.25
CA GLN A 81 16.49 -2.28 -9.18
C GLN A 81 16.95 -3.10 -7.98
N PRO A 82 16.00 -3.67 -7.21
CA PRO A 82 16.34 -4.50 -6.07
C PRO A 82 16.88 -5.86 -6.55
N PRO A 83 17.68 -6.55 -5.73
CA PRO A 83 18.07 -7.91 -6.04
C PRO A 83 16.84 -8.84 -6.15
N PRO A 84 16.98 -10.03 -6.74
CA PRO A 84 15.95 -11.06 -6.62
C PRO A 84 15.65 -11.37 -5.14
N CYS A 85 14.40 -11.56 -4.79
CA CYS A 85 13.96 -11.69 -3.40
C CYS A 85 13.02 -12.86 -3.18
N GLN A 86 13.13 -13.50 -2.00
CA GLN A 86 12.05 -14.33 -1.48
C GLN A 86 11.10 -13.42 -0.69
N ILE A 87 9.81 -13.52 -1.01
CA ILE A 87 8.73 -12.80 -0.35
C ILE A 87 7.79 -13.83 0.28
N VAL A 88 7.61 -13.76 1.59
CA VAL A 88 6.68 -14.63 2.33
C VAL A 88 5.54 -13.77 2.85
N ILE A 89 4.31 -14.13 2.52
CA ILE A 89 3.12 -13.43 3.00
C ILE A 89 2.55 -14.21 4.18
N HIS A 90 2.61 -13.62 5.37
CA HIS A 90 2.11 -14.23 6.61
C HIS A 90 0.64 -13.91 6.83
N GLU A 91 0.26 -12.65 6.59
CA GLU A 91 -1.10 -12.16 6.80
C GLU A 91 -1.53 -11.19 5.69
N THR A 92 -2.83 -11.18 5.38
CA THR A 92 -3.42 -10.22 4.45
C THR A 92 -4.73 -9.65 4.96
N ILE A 93 -5.04 -8.43 4.52
CA ILE A 93 -6.33 -7.80 4.76
C ILE A 93 -7.40 -8.48 3.87
N PRO A 94 -8.58 -8.82 4.42
CA PRO A 94 -9.70 -9.34 3.63
C PRO A 94 -10.00 -8.46 2.41
N SER A 95 -9.97 -9.08 1.23
CA SER A 95 -10.15 -8.35 -0.02
C SER A 95 -11.60 -7.91 -0.23
N HIS A 96 -11.78 -6.80 -0.93
CA HIS A 96 -13.11 -6.28 -1.33
C HIS A 96 -14.05 -5.93 -0.16
N ARG A 97 -13.49 -5.62 1.02
CA ARG A 97 -14.25 -5.19 2.22
C ARG A 97 -14.13 -3.69 2.52
N GLY A 98 -13.65 -2.89 1.57
CA GLY A 98 -13.44 -1.45 1.78
C GLY A 98 -12.24 -1.08 2.67
N LEU A 99 -11.41 -2.06 3.06
CA LEU A 99 -10.28 -1.88 4.00
C LEU A 99 -8.96 -1.49 3.33
N GLY A 100 -8.96 -1.24 2.02
CA GLY A 100 -7.75 -0.86 1.28
C GLY A 100 -6.71 -1.97 1.09
N SER A 101 -7.10 -3.25 1.16
CA SER A 101 -6.20 -4.41 1.11
C SER A 101 -5.21 -4.37 -0.06
N GLY A 102 -5.68 -4.00 -1.25
CA GLY A 102 -4.85 -3.95 -2.45
C GLY A 102 -3.78 -2.87 -2.41
N THR A 103 -4.11 -1.69 -1.87
CA THR A 103 -3.13 -0.62 -1.67
C THR A 103 -2.11 -1.04 -0.63
N GLN A 104 -2.54 -1.54 0.53
CA GLN A 104 -1.63 -1.85 1.63
C GLN A 104 -0.68 -3.00 1.29
N LEU A 105 -1.17 -4.06 0.62
CA LEU A 105 -0.30 -5.13 0.13
C LEU A 105 0.70 -4.61 -0.90
N ALA A 106 0.26 -3.80 -1.88
CA ALA A 106 1.15 -3.24 -2.89
C ALA A 106 2.23 -2.34 -2.27
N MET A 107 1.84 -1.46 -1.35
CA MET A 107 2.75 -0.56 -0.64
C MET A 107 3.76 -1.33 0.21
N ALA A 108 3.33 -2.40 0.91
CA ALA A 108 4.23 -3.25 1.69
C ALA A 108 5.27 -3.96 0.80
N ILE A 109 4.86 -4.46 -0.37
CA ILE A 109 5.78 -5.05 -1.35
C ILE A 109 6.76 -4.00 -1.89
N ALA A 110 6.27 -2.84 -2.32
CA ALA A 110 7.12 -1.77 -2.84
C ALA A 110 8.16 -1.32 -1.80
N HIS A 111 7.73 -1.14 -0.55
CA HIS A 111 8.61 -0.73 0.53
C HIS A 111 9.70 -1.77 0.82
N GLY A 112 9.34 -3.05 0.91
CA GLY A 112 10.32 -4.10 1.18
C GLY A 112 11.29 -4.33 0.02
N LEU A 113 10.83 -4.19 -1.23
CA LEU A 113 11.70 -4.18 -2.40
C LEU A 113 12.66 -2.98 -2.37
N ALA A 114 12.16 -1.79 -2.10
CA ALA A 114 12.98 -0.57 -2.00
C ALA A 114 14.04 -0.69 -0.90
N LEU A 115 13.68 -1.21 0.28
CA LEU A 115 14.63 -1.47 1.36
C LEU A 115 15.65 -2.55 1.00
N SER A 116 15.22 -3.62 0.31
CA SER A 116 16.11 -4.72 -0.12
C SER A 116 17.16 -4.27 -1.15
N GLY A 117 16.82 -3.23 -1.94
CA GLY A 117 17.72 -2.62 -2.92
C GLY A 117 18.38 -1.31 -2.45
N ASP A 118 18.29 -0.97 -1.16
CA ASP A 118 18.83 0.28 -0.59
C ASP A 118 18.40 1.55 -1.36
N ALA A 119 17.18 1.57 -1.88
CA ALA A 119 16.70 2.64 -2.72
C ALA A 119 16.55 3.96 -1.93
N PRO A 120 16.98 5.11 -2.48
CA PRO A 120 16.96 6.40 -1.77
C PRO A 120 15.54 6.89 -1.45
N PHE A 121 14.53 6.36 -2.15
CA PHE A 121 13.11 6.68 -1.97
C PHE A 121 12.36 5.68 -1.08
N ALA A 122 13.05 4.74 -0.40
CA ALA A 122 12.40 3.70 0.39
C ALA A 122 11.44 4.24 1.47
N HIS A 123 11.63 5.48 1.93
CA HIS A 123 10.79 6.16 2.92
C HIS A 123 9.85 7.21 2.31
N ASP A 124 9.72 7.28 0.98
CA ASP A 124 8.75 8.15 0.30
C ASP A 124 7.57 7.33 -0.21
N ALA A 125 6.46 7.38 0.53
CA ALA A 125 5.26 6.63 0.18
C ALA A 125 4.69 6.98 -1.20
N LYS A 126 4.85 8.22 -1.69
CA LYS A 126 4.36 8.58 -3.03
C LYS A 126 5.20 7.93 -4.11
N GLU A 127 6.52 7.94 -3.96
CA GLU A 127 7.41 7.28 -4.92
C GLU A 127 7.20 5.76 -4.94
N LEU A 128 7.05 5.14 -3.77
CA LEU A 128 6.66 3.72 -3.67
C LEU A 128 5.34 3.45 -4.40
N ALA A 129 4.33 4.28 -4.18
CA ALA A 129 3.01 4.14 -4.80
C ALA A 129 3.05 4.29 -6.33
N LYS A 130 3.83 5.25 -6.84
CA LYS A 130 4.01 5.45 -8.29
C LYS A 130 4.62 4.20 -8.93
N ARG A 131 5.71 3.67 -8.35
CA ARG A 131 6.40 2.49 -8.89
C ARG A 131 5.52 1.25 -8.90
N ILE A 132 4.65 1.11 -7.90
CA ILE A 132 3.75 -0.04 -7.77
C ILE A 132 2.38 0.18 -8.42
N GLY A 133 2.17 1.30 -9.12
CA GLY A 133 0.94 1.59 -9.87
C GLY A 133 -0.28 1.87 -9.00
N ARG A 134 -0.12 2.64 -7.90
CA ARG A 134 -1.19 2.99 -6.96
C ARG A 134 -1.41 4.49 -6.87
N GLY A 135 -2.61 4.88 -6.42
CA GLY A 135 -3.00 6.30 -6.25
C GLY A 135 -3.95 6.84 -7.31
N ALA A 136 -4.54 5.97 -8.15
CA ALA A 136 -5.47 6.37 -9.20
C ALA A 136 -6.67 7.19 -8.66
N ARG A 137 -7.28 6.73 -7.55
CA ARG A 137 -8.53 7.29 -7.00
C ARG A 137 -8.41 7.92 -5.62
N SER A 138 -7.65 7.32 -4.71
CA SER A 138 -7.54 7.80 -3.32
C SER A 138 -6.11 7.64 -2.84
N ALA A 139 -5.58 8.68 -2.19
CA ALA A 139 -4.22 8.70 -1.66
C ALA A 139 -4.15 8.44 -0.14
N ILE A 140 -5.29 8.31 0.56
CA ILE A 140 -5.33 8.09 2.02
C ILE A 140 -4.45 6.92 2.44
N GLY A 141 -4.62 5.75 1.81
CA GLY A 141 -3.83 4.56 2.14
C GLY A 141 -2.35 4.67 1.75
N ILE A 142 -1.99 5.59 0.84
CA ILE A 142 -0.60 5.84 0.45
C ILE A 142 0.07 6.71 1.51
N HIS A 143 -0.51 7.87 1.81
CA HIS A 143 0.05 8.80 2.79
C HIS A 143 0.04 8.21 4.21
N GLY A 144 -0.98 7.43 4.55
CA GLY A 144 -1.08 6.75 5.83
C GLY A 144 -0.21 5.51 5.98
N PHE A 145 0.38 4.99 4.89
CA PHE A 145 1.15 3.75 4.94
C PHE A 145 2.34 3.81 5.93
N LEU A 146 3.09 4.92 5.93
CA LEU A 146 4.24 5.12 6.82
C LEU A 146 3.88 5.88 8.10
N SER A 147 2.79 6.65 8.10
CA SER A 147 2.50 7.64 9.15
C SER A 147 1.25 7.35 9.99
N GLY A 148 0.37 6.46 9.53
CA GLY A 148 -0.91 6.19 10.19
C GLY A 148 -1.85 7.41 10.20
N GLY A 149 -2.69 7.48 11.23
CA GLY A 149 -3.51 8.66 11.53
C GLY A 149 -4.80 8.83 10.73
N LEU A 150 -5.50 9.93 11.02
CA LEU A 150 -6.64 10.46 10.29
C LEU A 150 -6.15 11.38 9.18
N ILE A 151 -6.64 11.16 7.97
CA ILE A 151 -6.13 11.80 6.76
C ILE A 151 -7.28 12.38 5.96
N TYR A 152 -7.12 13.64 5.59
CA TYR A 152 -8.00 14.34 4.66
C TYR A 152 -7.30 14.52 3.30
N ASP A 153 -7.72 13.72 2.33
CA ASP A 153 -7.31 13.78 0.93
C ASP A 153 -8.07 14.90 0.21
N ALA A 154 -7.34 15.91 -0.28
CA ALA A 154 -7.89 17.11 -0.92
C ALA A 154 -8.49 16.84 -2.30
N GLY A 155 -8.36 15.62 -2.81
CA GLY A 155 -8.68 15.27 -4.18
C GLY A 155 -7.54 15.58 -5.13
N LYS A 156 -7.68 15.02 -6.32
CA LYS A 156 -6.67 14.99 -7.37
C LYS A 156 -6.90 16.16 -8.31
N LYS A 157 -5.93 17.07 -8.41
CA LYS A 157 -5.97 18.15 -9.40
C LYS A 157 -5.56 17.61 -10.78
N GLN A 158 -5.90 18.36 -11.85
CA GLN A 158 -5.46 18.00 -13.19
C GLN A 158 -3.92 17.84 -13.22
N LYS A 159 -3.45 16.71 -13.78
CA LYS A 159 -2.03 16.29 -13.88
C LYS A 159 -1.37 15.76 -12.61
N GLU A 160 -2.02 15.78 -11.45
CA GLU A 160 -1.48 15.08 -10.27
C GLU A 160 -1.66 13.57 -10.46
N GLU A 161 -0.61 12.77 -10.21
CA GLU A 161 -0.70 11.30 -10.21
C GLU A 161 -1.20 10.74 -8.88
N ILE A 162 -0.84 11.38 -7.77
CA ILE A 162 -1.26 11.06 -6.41
C ILE A 162 -1.72 12.38 -5.79
N SER A 163 -2.92 12.41 -5.22
CA SER A 163 -3.48 13.61 -4.61
C SER A 163 -2.69 14.06 -3.38
N SER A 164 -2.74 15.37 -3.16
CA SER A 164 -2.17 16.00 -1.96
C SER A 164 -3.09 15.84 -0.75
N ILE A 165 -2.48 15.83 0.44
CA ILE A 165 -3.21 15.77 1.70
C ILE A 165 -3.44 17.18 2.21
N ALA A 166 -4.71 17.52 2.46
CA ALA A 166 -5.11 18.79 3.05
C ALA A 166 -4.77 18.83 4.54
N ALA A 167 -4.95 17.72 5.25
CA ALA A 167 -4.63 17.62 6.67
C ALA A 167 -4.33 16.17 7.08
N THR A 168 -3.41 16.01 8.03
CA THR A 168 -3.20 14.77 8.78
C THR A 168 -3.32 15.07 10.27
N HIS A 169 -3.96 14.19 11.03
CA HIS A 169 -4.07 14.29 12.48
C HIS A 169 -3.79 12.93 13.12
N PRO A 170 -3.07 12.88 14.26
CA PRO A 170 -2.98 11.66 15.05
C PRO A 170 -4.39 11.25 15.50
N PHE A 171 -4.68 9.96 15.47
CA PHE A 171 -5.96 9.46 15.97
C PHE A 171 -5.84 9.13 17.48
N PRO A 172 -6.83 9.47 18.32
CA PRO A 172 -6.73 9.23 19.76
C PRO A 172 -6.53 7.74 20.10
N HIS A 173 -5.43 7.41 20.79
CA HIS A 173 -5.09 6.03 21.17
C HIS A 173 -6.12 5.36 22.11
N ALA A 174 -6.93 6.15 22.82
CA ALA A 174 -7.98 5.62 23.70
C ALA A 174 -9.21 5.11 22.91
N TRP A 175 -9.36 5.53 21.65
CA TRP A 175 -10.51 5.16 20.85
C TRP A 175 -10.32 3.78 20.24
N ARG A 176 -11.42 3.09 19.95
CA ARG A 176 -11.43 1.74 19.37
C ARG A 176 -12.34 1.72 18.17
N PHE A 177 -11.94 0.96 17.15
CA PHE A 177 -12.77 0.67 16.00
C PHE A 177 -13.33 -0.74 16.14
N LEU A 178 -14.66 -0.88 16.06
CA LEU A 178 -15.32 -2.16 15.88
C LEU A 178 -15.69 -2.30 14.41
N LEU A 179 -15.10 -3.30 13.74
CA LEU A 179 -15.42 -3.59 12.33
C LEU A 179 -16.56 -4.61 12.28
N VAL A 180 -17.65 -4.22 11.63
CA VAL A 180 -18.79 -5.09 11.37
C VAL A 180 -18.94 -5.23 9.86
N THR A 181 -18.67 -6.42 9.33
CA THR A 181 -18.70 -6.68 7.89
C THR A 181 -19.76 -7.75 7.56
N PRO A 182 -20.63 -7.53 6.56
CA PRO A 182 -21.56 -8.56 6.08
C PRO A 182 -20.79 -9.80 5.62
N LYS A 183 -21.28 -11.02 5.87
CA LYS A 183 -20.53 -12.24 5.50
C LYS A 183 -20.47 -12.46 3.99
N ASP A 184 -21.58 -12.24 3.29
CA ASP A 184 -21.77 -12.71 1.91
C ASP A 184 -21.77 -11.59 0.85
N GLU A 185 -21.36 -10.36 1.22
CA GLU A 185 -21.31 -9.23 0.29
C GLU A 185 -19.88 -8.88 -0.12
N ILE A 186 -19.64 -8.76 -1.43
CA ILE A 186 -18.38 -8.30 -2.00
C ILE A 186 -18.57 -6.84 -2.42
N GLY A 187 -17.75 -5.95 -1.85
CA GLY A 187 -17.75 -4.53 -2.23
C GLY A 187 -17.10 -4.29 -3.59
N LEU A 188 -17.33 -3.11 -4.16
CA LEU A 188 -16.68 -2.68 -5.39
C LEU A 188 -15.15 -2.66 -5.25
N SER A 189 -14.45 -2.95 -6.35
CA SER A 189 -12.98 -2.85 -6.43
C SER A 189 -12.49 -2.26 -7.73
N GLY A 190 -11.33 -1.62 -7.66
CA GLY A 190 -10.55 -1.06 -8.76
C GLY A 190 -9.17 -0.66 -8.28
#